data_AF-A0A1X1A221-F1
#
_entry.id   AF-A0A1X1A221-F1
#
_cell.length_a   1.000
_cell.length_b   1.000
_cell.length_c   1.000
_cell.angle_alpha   90.00
_cell.angle_beta   90.00
_cell.angle_gamma   90.00
#
_symmetry.space_group_name_H-M   'P 1'
#
loop_
_entity.id
_entity.type
_entity.pdbx_description
1 polymer ?
#
loop_
_entity_poly.entity_id
_entity_poly.type
_entity_poly.pdbx_seq_one_letter_code
_entity_poly.pdbx_strand_id
1 'polypeptide(L)'
;MRLVSTLTGVSLTGMMLALSAPASAAVDAKLLEMLRANGSINQAQYNELQGDLAKETKEKADQKAQSERMSSFEQKVAWAAKTQIKGDVRLRYEDVNVDDPNSSSGNQDRQRVRARVGFYSEINPQVDAGVRIATGSSADRRSTNQSFDNYFDKKSLWVDLAYLDWHPTAVPNLHLIGGKMQQPWVSMGDIIWDGDINPEGVAATYKADLGGAEVFASAGQYTLKDNVDGDGVQYKHDAQVYHGQLGAKFAPADVLKLTVGASIYGYDNDKEATILQSFGNTTNEFNLVEGFGQIDFTGLAIPLSAYGQYVKNTESTDGEDQAWLAGLKTKMGAWSLDYNYRDVQRNAVVSLFTDSDFGNGFTGSRGHKFKVGYEIDKNFSLGAAYLMAKTDLSQLPNSNADVDTLQVDLEAKF
;
A
#
# COMPACT_ATOMS: atom_id res chain seq x y z
N MET A 1 26.47 -24.65 -21.05
CA MET A 1 27.57 -23.71 -20.75
C MET A 1 27.12 -22.86 -19.57
N ARG A 2 27.75 -23.02 -18.40
CA ARG A 2 27.39 -22.35 -17.15
C ARG A 2 27.70 -20.85 -17.27
N LEU A 3 26.78 -19.99 -16.85
CA LEU A 3 27.11 -18.72 -16.19
C LEU A 3 26.08 -18.46 -15.09
N VAL A 4 26.55 -18.65 -13.86
CA VAL A 4 25.95 -18.19 -12.62
C VAL A 4 26.19 -16.68 -12.56
N SER A 5 25.14 -15.89 -12.37
CA SER A 5 25.25 -14.46 -12.05
C SER A 5 24.51 -14.20 -10.75
N THR A 6 25.23 -14.35 -9.65
CA THR A 6 24.89 -13.80 -8.34
C THR A 6 25.00 -12.28 -8.41
N LEU A 7 23.87 -11.58 -8.47
CA LEU A 7 23.80 -10.16 -8.20
C LEU A 7 23.87 -9.96 -6.68
N THR A 8 25.09 -9.72 -6.23
CA THR A 8 25.47 -9.23 -4.91
C THR A 8 24.67 -7.98 -4.57
N GLY A 9 23.88 -8.06 -3.49
CA GLY A 9 23.38 -6.90 -2.79
C GLY A 9 24.55 -6.03 -2.37
N VAL A 10 24.48 -4.74 -2.73
CA VAL A 10 25.41 -3.71 -2.27
C VAL A 10 25.15 -3.52 -0.78
N SER A 11 25.83 -4.31 0.05
CA SER A 11 26.06 -3.94 1.44
C SER A 11 26.95 -2.71 1.42
N LEU A 12 26.47 -1.58 1.92
CA LEU A 12 27.34 -0.46 2.29
C LEU A 12 28.39 -1.01 3.26
N THR A 13 29.58 -1.25 2.74
CA THR A 13 30.77 -1.60 3.50
C THR A 13 31.05 -0.48 4.48
N GLY A 14 30.72 -0.73 5.75
CA GLY A 14 31.21 0.04 6.87
C GLY A 14 32.74 0.06 6.82
N MET A 15 33.28 1.26 6.70
CA MET A 15 34.71 1.51 6.80
C MET A 15 35.13 1.17 8.23
N MET A 16 35.57 -0.07 8.47
CA MET A 16 36.28 -0.44 9.71
C MET A 16 37.57 0.37 9.74
N LEU A 17 37.54 1.50 10.45
CA LEU A 17 38.73 2.12 11.00
C LEU A 17 39.29 1.16 12.06
N ALA A 18 40.30 0.39 11.66
CA ALA A 18 41.14 -0.35 12.58
C ALA A 18 41.87 0.65 13.51
N LEU A 19 41.28 0.91 14.67
CA LEU A 19 41.98 1.57 15.77
C LEU A 19 42.93 0.54 16.40
N SER A 20 44.17 0.51 15.94
CA SER A 20 45.26 -0.08 16.70
C SER A 20 45.46 0.77 17.97
N ALA A 21 44.99 0.29 19.11
CA ALA A 21 45.30 0.90 20.40
C ALA A 21 46.78 0.64 20.75
N PRO A 22 47.64 1.65 20.90
CA PRO A 22 48.90 1.44 21.59
C PRO A 22 48.58 1.20 23.06
N ALA A 23 49.03 0.05 23.59
CA ALA A 23 49.01 -0.21 25.01
C ALA A 23 50.01 0.73 25.71
N SER A 24 49.56 1.93 26.09
CA SER A 24 50.31 2.82 26.97
C SER A 24 49.74 2.71 28.38
N ALA A 25 50.57 2.28 29.33
CA ALA A 25 50.21 2.18 30.72
C ALA A 25 49.86 3.58 31.26
N ALA A 26 48.61 3.78 31.69
CA ALA A 26 48.18 5.04 32.27
C ALA A 26 49.03 5.33 33.53
N VAL A 27 49.93 6.29 33.44
CA VAL A 27 50.71 6.76 34.58
C VAL A 27 49.81 7.72 35.35
N ASP A 28 49.39 7.33 36.56
CA ASP A 28 48.54 8.16 37.41
C ASP A 28 49.30 9.44 37.85
N ALA A 29 48.63 10.58 37.89
CA ALA A 29 49.22 11.86 38.32
C ALA A 29 49.84 11.75 39.73
N LYS A 30 49.24 10.91 40.58
CA LYS A 30 49.74 10.58 41.92
C LYS A 30 51.03 9.75 41.89
N LEU A 31 51.20 8.88 40.88
CA LEU A 31 52.41 8.09 40.68
C LEU A 31 53.57 8.98 40.19
N LEU A 32 53.30 9.93 39.27
CA LEU A 32 54.29 10.93 38.84
C LEU A 32 54.78 11.78 40.01
N GLU A 33 53.87 12.19 40.90
CA GLU A 33 54.20 12.95 42.10
C GLU A 33 55.06 12.15 43.08
N MET A 34 54.74 10.86 43.30
CA MET A 34 55.54 9.96 44.14
C MET A 34 56.94 9.69 43.55
N LEU A 35 57.06 9.56 42.23
CA LEU A 35 58.36 9.37 41.55
C LEU A 35 59.25 10.61 41.63
N ARG A 36 58.66 11.81 41.56
CA ARG A 36 59.37 13.07 41.81
C ARG A 36 59.82 13.17 43.27
N ALA A 37 58.94 12.85 44.21
CA ALA A 37 59.21 12.92 45.64
C ALA A 37 60.32 11.96 46.10
N ASN A 38 60.45 10.79 45.45
CA ASN A 38 61.53 9.83 45.70
C ASN A 38 62.79 10.09 44.85
N GLY A 39 62.89 11.26 44.20
CA GLY A 39 64.07 11.69 43.42
C GLY A 39 64.36 10.87 42.16
N SER A 40 63.45 10.01 41.72
CA SER A 40 63.65 9.13 40.57
C SER A 40 63.51 9.85 39.23
N ILE A 41 62.90 11.04 39.22
CA ILE A 41 62.77 11.94 38.06
C ILE A 41 63.05 13.38 38.48
N ASN A 42 63.57 14.22 37.58
CA ASN A 42 63.85 15.63 37.85
C ASN A 42 62.65 16.54 37.49
N GLN A 43 62.73 17.83 37.87
CA GLN A 43 61.62 18.78 37.68
C GLN A 43 61.28 19.03 36.20
N ALA A 44 62.26 18.99 35.29
CA ALA A 44 62.03 19.17 33.86
C ALA A 44 61.26 17.96 33.28
N GLN A 45 61.67 16.74 33.64
CA GLN A 45 61.02 15.49 33.25
C GLN A 45 59.60 15.37 33.83
N TYR A 46 59.39 15.82 35.07
CA TYR A 46 58.07 15.87 35.69
C TYR A 46 57.11 16.79 34.90
N ASN A 47 57.57 17.99 34.53
CA ASN A 47 56.74 18.94 33.77
C ASN A 47 56.40 18.43 32.36
N GLU A 48 57.34 17.73 31.70
CA GLU A 48 57.13 17.10 30.39
C GLU A 48 56.08 15.97 30.48
N LEU A 49 56.26 15.04 31.42
CA LEU A 49 55.35 13.90 31.63
C LEU A 49 53.95 14.35 32.09
N GLN A 50 53.84 15.43 32.86
CA GLN A 50 52.55 16.02 33.22
C GLN A 50 51.87 16.65 32.00
N GLY A 51 52.65 17.28 31.11
CA GLY A 51 52.16 17.80 29.83
C GLY A 51 51.66 16.70 28.90
N ASP A 52 52.35 15.57 28.84
CA ASP A 52 51.95 14.41 28.04
C ASP A 52 50.74 13.70 28.63
N LEU A 53 50.66 13.53 29.96
CA LEU A 53 49.47 13.00 30.63
C LEU A 53 48.23 13.88 30.39
N ALA A 54 48.39 15.20 30.43
CA ALA A 54 47.30 16.14 30.15
C ALA A 54 46.83 16.05 28.69
N LYS A 55 47.76 15.89 27.74
CA LYS A 55 47.44 15.65 26.32
C LYS A 55 46.71 14.31 26.14
N GLU A 56 47.22 13.23 26.72
CA GLU A 56 46.61 11.89 26.63
C GLU A 56 45.21 11.86 27.27
N THR A 57 45.04 12.55 28.40
CA THR A 57 43.74 12.66 29.08
C THR A 57 42.73 13.44 28.22
N LYS A 58 43.18 14.52 27.57
CA LYS A 58 42.36 15.29 26.64
C LYS A 58 42.00 14.47 25.39
N GLU A 59 42.96 13.75 24.81
CA GLU A 59 42.72 12.86 23.67
C GLU A 59 41.73 11.75 24.02
N LYS A 60 41.83 11.12 25.20
CA LYS A 60 40.85 10.13 25.68
C LYS A 60 39.48 10.74 25.93
N ALA A 61 39.40 11.95 26.48
CA ALA A 61 38.14 12.67 26.68
C ALA A 61 37.48 13.03 25.33
N ASP A 62 38.27 13.51 24.37
CA ASP A 62 37.81 13.85 23.01
C ASP A 62 37.36 12.58 22.26
N GLN A 63 38.09 11.46 22.38
CA GLN A 63 37.69 10.17 21.82
C GLN A 63 36.39 9.65 22.44
N LYS A 64 36.23 9.76 23.77
CA LYS A 64 34.99 9.37 24.45
C LYS A 64 33.81 10.25 24.01
N ALA A 65 34.00 11.56 23.95
CA ALA A 65 32.98 12.49 23.48
C ALA A 65 32.61 12.25 22.01
N GLN A 66 33.59 11.89 21.16
CA GLN A 66 33.36 11.52 19.77
C GLN A 66 32.60 10.19 19.66
N SER A 67 32.94 9.19 20.48
CA SER A 67 32.22 7.91 20.54
C SER A 67 30.77 8.08 21.02
N GLU A 68 30.54 8.89 22.06
CA GLU A 68 29.19 9.21 22.54
C GLU A 68 28.38 9.97 21.47
N ARG A 69 28.98 10.94 20.77
CA ARG A 69 28.35 11.62 19.62
C ARG A 69 28.02 10.66 18.49
N MET A 70 28.94 9.76 18.11
CA MET A 70 28.70 8.75 17.09
C MET A 70 27.59 7.78 17.50
N SER A 71 27.59 7.28 18.74
CA SER A 71 26.52 6.40 19.23
C SER A 71 25.14 7.08 19.27
N SER A 72 25.09 8.34 19.68
CA SER A 72 23.85 9.13 19.66
C SER A 72 23.37 9.45 18.24
N PHE A 73 24.30 9.62 17.30
CA PHE A 73 23.99 9.77 15.87
C PHE A 73 23.49 8.45 15.27
N GLU A 74 24.15 7.33 15.54
CA GLU A 74 23.73 5.99 15.12
C GLU A 74 22.34 5.65 15.66
N GLN A 75 22.05 5.95 16.93
CA GLN A 75 20.71 5.80 17.51
C GLN A 75 19.67 6.69 16.80
N LYS A 76 20.03 7.93 16.46
CA LYS A 76 19.14 8.87 15.74
C LYS A 76 18.91 8.49 14.27
N VAL A 77 19.81 7.72 13.67
CA VAL A 77 19.74 7.30 12.26
C VAL A 77 19.39 5.81 12.14
N ALA A 78 19.17 5.11 13.26
CA ALA A 78 18.79 3.70 13.28
C ALA A 78 17.51 3.41 12.49
N TRP A 79 16.56 4.35 12.46
CA TRP A 79 15.36 4.24 11.63
C TRP A 79 15.72 4.12 10.14
N ALA A 80 16.74 4.83 9.66
CA ALA A 80 17.17 4.77 8.26
C ALA A 80 17.73 3.41 7.88
N ALA A 81 18.34 2.68 8.83
CA ALA A 81 18.77 1.30 8.64
C ALA A 81 17.59 0.30 8.68
N LYS A 82 16.46 0.67 9.30
CA LYS A 82 15.20 -0.10 9.29
C LYS A 82 14.30 0.23 8.10
N THR A 83 14.67 1.23 7.28
CA THR A 83 13.92 1.57 6.08
C THR A 83 14.03 0.45 5.04
N GLN A 84 12.88 -0.15 4.73
CA GLN A 84 12.71 -1.07 3.61
C GLN A 84 12.34 -0.28 2.37
N ILE A 85 13.10 -0.49 1.29
CA ILE A 85 12.73 -0.02 -0.04
C ILE A 85 12.00 -1.17 -0.73
N LYS A 86 10.79 -0.92 -1.21
CA LYS A 86 10.00 -1.88 -1.99
C LYS A 86 9.49 -1.22 -3.25
N GLY A 87 9.41 -1.97 -4.34
CA GLY A 87 8.86 -1.43 -5.57
C GLY A 87 8.44 -2.48 -6.57
N ASP A 88 7.80 -1.98 -7.63
CA ASP A 88 7.48 -2.78 -8.80
C ASP A 88 7.58 -1.96 -10.09
N VAL A 89 7.94 -2.65 -11.16
CA VAL A 89 7.80 -2.16 -12.54
C VAL A 89 6.94 -3.16 -13.31
N ARG A 90 5.87 -2.67 -13.92
CA ARG A 90 4.98 -3.44 -14.77
C ARG A 90 4.93 -2.84 -16.16
N LEU A 91 5.18 -3.65 -17.18
CA LEU A 91 4.85 -3.34 -18.57
C LEU A 91 3.51 -3.97 -18.89
N ARG A 92 2.63 -3.20 -19.52
CA ARG A 92 1.29 -3.65 -19.89
C ARG A 92 1.04 -3.37 -21.37
N TYR A 93 0.59 -4.38 -22.08
CA TYR A 93 -0.19 -4.18 -23.31
C TYR A 93 -1.67 -4.25 -22.95
N GLU A 94 -2.46 -3.32 -23.47
CA GLU A 94 -3.89 -3.22 -23.19
C GLU A 94 -4.66 -2.92 -24.47
N ASP A 95 -5.66 -3.75 -24.73
CA ASP A 95 -6.60 -3.62 -25.83
C ASP A 95 -8.01 -3.52 -25.27
N VAL A 96 -8.73 -2.45 -25.59
CA VAL A 96 -10.10 -2.19 -25.16
C VAL A 96 -10.95 -2.04 -26.42
N ASN A 97 -11.89 -2.95 -26.62
CA ASN A 97 -12.87 -2.87 -27.70
C ASN A 97 -14.22 -2.47 -27.13
N VAL A 98 -14.82 -1.43 -27.69
CA VAL A 98 -16.13 -0.94 -27.29
C VAL A 98 -17.05 -1.04 -28.50
N ASP A 99 -17.87 -2.09 -28.50
CA ASP A 99 -18.87 -2.33 -29.55
C ASP A 99 -20.14 -1.51 -29.22
N ASP A 100 -20.16 -0.26 -29.69
CA ASP A 100 -21.31 0.65 -29.64
C ASP A 100 -21.55 1.27 -31.04
N PRO A 101 -22.77 1.19 -31.61
CA PRO A 101 -23.09 1.82 -32.89
C PRO A 101 -22.94 3.36 -32.92
N ASN A 102 -22.82 4.04 -31.76
CA ASN A 102 -22.82 5.50 -31.67
C ASN A 102 -21.63 6.12 -30.90
N SER A 103 -20.65 5.33 -30.45
CA SER A 103 -19.59 5.87 -29.58
C SER A 103 -18.41 6.49 -30.35
N SER A 104 -18.01 7.69 -29.95
CA SER A 104 -16.76 8.36 -30.32
C SER A 104 -15.58 8.02 -29.41
N SER A 105 -15.79 7.23 -28.34
CA SER A 105 -14.74 6.88 -27.37
C SER A 105 -13.77 5.80 -27.85
N GLY A 106 -14.11 5.11 -28.96
CA GLY A 106 -13.24 4.28 -29.79
C GLY A 106 -12.60 3.06 -29.11
N ASN A 107 -12.21 2.08 -29.94
CA ASN A 107 -11.31 1.02 -29.52
C ASN A 107 -9.94 1.63 -29.18
N GLN A 108 -9.26 1.08 -28.18
CA GLN A 108 -7.97 1.57 -27.68
C GLN A 108 -6.96 0.44 -27.64
N ASP A 109 -5.83 0.63 -28.31
CA ASP A 109 -4.63 -0.19 -28.15
C ASP A 109 -3.55 0.69 -27.52
N ARG A 110 -3.00 0.24 -26.37
CA ARG A 110 -2.00 1.00 -25.62
C ARG A 110 -0.92 0.10 -25.04
N GLN A 111 0.31 0.60 -25.13
CA GLN A 111 1.40 0.15 -24.27
C GLN A 111 1.51 1.08 -23.07
N ARG A 112 1.67 0.50 -21.88
CA ARG A 112 1.67 1.22 -20.62
C ARG A 112 2.80 0.71 -19.72
N VAL A 113 3.26 1.58 -18.83
CA VAL A 113 4.16 1.23 -17.72
C VAL A 113 3.53 1.65 -16.41
N ARG A 114 3.70 0.83 -15.38
CA ARG A 114 3.60 1.27 -13.98
C ARG A 114 4.97 1.14 -13.35
N ALA A 115 5.45 2.18 -12.68
CA ALA A 115 6.60 2.09 -11.80
C ALA A 115 6.23 2.66 -10.44
N ARG A 116 6.50 1.91 -9.38
CA ARG A 116 6.28 2.32 -7.99
C ARG A 116 7.53 2.08 -7.16
N VAL A 117 7.84 3.03 -6.30
CA VAL A 117 8.90 2.91 -5.29
C VAL A 117 8.39 3.44 -3.97
N GLY A 118 8.53 2.63 -2.92
CA GLY A 118 8.10 2.97 -1.58
C GLY A 118 9.23 2.78 -0.56
N PHE A 119 9.22 3.65 0.44
CA PHE A 119 10.12 3.67 1.57
C PHE A 119 9.28 3.49 2.83
N TYR A 120 9.52 2.39 3.55
CA TYR A 120 8.75 2.03 4.73
C TYR A 120 9.71 1.85 5.89
N SER A 121 9.53 2.63 6.96
CA SER A 121 10.46 2.67 8.08
C SER A 121 9.72 2.46 9.39
N GLU A 122 10.24 1.56 10.20
CA GLU A 122 9.92 1.50 11.63
C GLU A 122 10.66 2.66 12.32
N ILE A 123 9.92 3.73 12.62
CA ILE A 123 10.48 4.92 13.28
C ILE A 123 10.88 4.57 14.72
N ASN A 124 10.04 3.80 15.40
CA ASN A 124 10.28 3.20 16.71
C ASN A 124 9.34 1.98 16.91
N PRO A 125 9.45 1.22 18.02
CA PRO A 125 8.65 0.00 18.23
C PRO A 125 7.11 0.16 18.24
N GLN A 126 6.58 1.39 18.22
CA GLN A 126 5.15 1.69 18.20
C GLN A 126 4.73 2.49 16.96
N VAL A 127 5.66 2.96 16.12
CA VAL A 127 5.32 3.89 15.02
C VAL A 127 6.07 3.50 13.75
N ASP A 128 5.29 3.29 12.70
CA ASP A 128 5.77 3.11 11.34
C ASP A 128 5.42 4.32 10.48
N ALA A 129 6.23 4.56 9.46
CA ALA A 129 5.99 5.57 8.43
C ALA A 129 6.16 4.96 7.04
N GLY A 130 5.30 5.33 6.10
CA GLY A 130 5.36 4.86 4.72
C GLY A 130 5.16 5.99 3.71
N VAL A 131 6.04 6.05 2.72
CA VAL A 131 5.92 6.94 1.56
C VAL A 131 6.08 6.13 0.29
N ARG A 132 5.18 6.29 -0.70
CA ARG A 132 5.26 5.64 -2.01
C ARG A 132 5.00 6.65 -3.11
N ILE A 133 5.83 6.60 -4.15
CA ILE A 133 5.66 7.38 -5.38
C ILE A 133 5.30 6.40 -6.50
N ALA A 134 4.40 6.83 -7.38
CA ALA A 134 3.96 6.05 -8.54
C ALA A 134 3.92 6.90 -9.82
N THR A 135 4.05 6.24 -10.96
CA THR A 135 3.67 6.79 -12.27
C THR A 135 2.15 6.94 -12.40
N GLY A 136 1.69 7.69 -13.40
CA GLY A 136 0.26 7.74 -13.76
C GLY A 136 -0.01 8.74 -14.89
N SER A 137 -0.83 8.34 -15.88
CA SER A 137 -1.19 9.18 -17.03
C SER A 137 -2.03 10.42 -16.65
N SER A 138 -2.73 10.39 -15.53
CA SER A 138 -3.65 11.43 -15.09
C SER A 138 -3.81 11.39 -13.58
N ALA A 139 -4.65 12.28 -13.04
CA ALA A 139 -5.07 12.28 -11.64
C ALA A 139 -6.17 11.23 -11.34
N ASP A 140 -6.43 10.25 -12.21
CA ASP A 140 -7.38 9.16 -11.91
C ASP A 140 -6.84 8.29 -10.77
N ARG A 141 -7.54 8.32 -9.64
CA ARG A 141 -7.21 7.60 -8.40
C ARG A 141 -7.26 6.07 -8.51
N ARG A 142 -7.89 5.55 -9.57
CA ARG A 142 -8.03 4.11 -9.84
C ARG A 142 -6.88 3.54 -10.66
N SER A 143 -5.93 4.36 -11.12
CA SER A 143 -4.85 3.87 -11.98
C SER A 143 -3.51 4.55 -11.75
N THR A 144 -2.49 3.70 -11.60
CA THR A 144 -1.07 4.11 -11.55
C THR A 144 -0.31 3.83 -12.86
N ASN A 145 -1.05 3.51 -13.93
CA ASN A 145 -0.48 3.23 -15.24
C ASN A 145 -0.24 4.51 -16.05
N GLN A 146 0.93 4.59 -16.68
CA GLN A 146 1.34 5.62 -17.62
C GLN A 146 1.39 5.07 -19.04
N SER A 147 0.67 5.68 -19.97
CA SER A 147 0.67 5.30 -21.38
C SER A 147 1.92 5.79 -22.12
N PHE A 148 2.38 5.00 -23.09
CA PHE A 148 3.46 5.37 -24.02
C PHE A 148 2.89 6.21 -25.16
N ASP A 149 2.91 7.52 -24.98
CA ASP A 149 2.34 8.51 -25.89
C ASP A 149 3.13 9.84 -25.85
N ASN A 150 2.58 10.88 -26.49
CA ASN A 150 3.06 12.26 -26.38
C ASN A 150 4.55 12.40 -26.74
N TYR A 151 4.97 11.87 -27.90
CA TYR A 151 6.28 12.12 -28.51
C TYR A 151 7.51 11.95 -27.58
N PHE A 152 7.48 10.96 -26.68
CA PHE A 152 8.52 10.69 -25.68
C PHE A 152 8.70 11.78 -24.61
N ASP A 153 7.67 12.59 -24.39
CA ASP A 153 7.65 13.58 -23.32
C ASP A 153 7.85 12.93 -21.95
N LYS A 154 8.43 13.72 -21.03
CA LYS A 154 8.59 13.32 -19.63
C LYS A 154 7.23 13.00 -19.02
N LYS A 155 7.19 11.98 -18.17
CA LYS A 155 5.97 11.50 -17.52
C LYS A 155 5.93 11.96 -16.06
N SER A 156 4.72 12.20 -15.56
CA SER A 156 4.47 12.67 -14.19
C SER A 156 4.70 11.57 -13.16
N LEU A 157 5.00 11.99 -11.93
CA LEU A 157 5.05 11.15 -10.74
C LEU A 157 4.05 11.68 -9.71
N TRP A 158 3.41 10.77 -8.99
CA TRP A 158 2.32 11.05 -8.05
C TRP A 158 2.68 10.53 -6.66
N VAL A 159 2.21 11.25 -5.63
CA VAL A 159 2.24 10.76 -4.25
C VAL A 159 1.14 9.71 -4.10
N ASP A 160 1.56 8.47 -3.94
CA ASP A 160 0.67 7.32 -3.92
C ASP A 160 0.34 6.90 -2.48
N LEU A 161 1.35 6.91 -1.60
CA LEU A 161 1.21 6.76 -0.14
C LEU A 161 2.03 7.80 0.59
N ALA A 162 1.52 8.29 1.71
CA ALA A 162 2.20 9.14 2.68
C ALA A 162 1.45 9.07 4.01
N TYR A 163 1.87 8.20 4.91
CA TYR A 163 1.15 7.93 6.15
C TYR A 163 2.06 7.64 7.35
N LEU A 164 1.47 7.79 8.54
CA LEU A 164 1.97 7.28 9.81
C LEU A 164 1.02 6.20 10.32
N ASP A 165 1.57 5.16 10.94
CA ASP A 165 0.82 4.10 11.61
C ASP A 165 1.33 3.98 13.05
N TRP A 166 0.48 4.33 14.02
CA TRP A 166 0.75 4.18 15.44
C TRP A 166 0.10 2.90 15.99
N HIS A 167 0.92 1.97 16.43
CA HIS A 167 0.55 0.70 17.05
C HIS A 167 1.01 0.66 18.51
N PRO A 168 0.19 1.15 19.48
CA PRO A 168 0.60 1.23 20.87
C PRO A 168 0.80 -0.17 21.48
N THR A 169 1.98 -0.44 22.03
CA THR A 169 2.30 -1.75 22.67
C THR A 169 1.40 -2.08 23.86
N ALA A 170 0.73 -1.09 24.46
CA ALA A 170 -0.25 -1.29 25.53
C ALA A 170 -1.55 -1.96 25.04
N VAL A 171 -1.86 -1.87 23.75
CA VAL A 171 -3.02 -2.51 23.12
C VAL A 171 -2.52 -3.28 21.89
N PRO A 172 -2.07 -4.53 22.06
CA PRO A 172 -1.56 -5.34 20.96
C PRO A 172 -2.56 -5.41 19.80
N ASN A 173 -2.06 -5.40 18.57
CA ASN A 173 -2.81 -5.48 17.31
C ASN A 173 -3.74 -4.28 17.00
N LEU A 174 -3.71 -3.21 17.78
CA LEU A 174 -4.34 -1.94 17.41
C LEU A 174 -3.39 -1.14 16.50
N HIS A 175 -3.92 -0.67 15.38
CA HIS A 175 -3.24 0.27 14.50
C HIS A 175 -4.09 1.52 14.32
N LEU A 176 -3.47 2.69 14.47
CA LEU A 176 -4.07 4.00 14.26
C LEU A 176 -3.30 4.70 13.13
N ILE A 177 -3.93 4.79 11.97
CA ILE A 177 -3.29 5.19 10.72
C ILE A 177 -3.79 6.57 10.32
N GLY A 178 -2.87 7.46 9.92
CA GLY A 178 -3.21 8.79 9.42
C GLY A 178 -2.40 9.17 8.19
N GLY A 179 -3.06 9.75 7.19
CA GLY A 179 -2.47 10.21 5.93
C GLY A 179 -3.09 9.55 4.71
N LYS A 180 -2.31 9.43 3.64
CA LYS A 180 -2.66 8.68 2.43
C LYS A 180 -2.14 7.25 2.56
N MET A 181 -3.03 6.30 2.79
CA MET A 181 -2.70 4.94 3.22
C MET A 181 -3.32 3.89 2.30
N GLN A 182 -2.79 2.66 2.37
CA GLN A 182 -3.47 1.52 1.74
C GLN A 182 -4.83 1.30 2.41
N GLN A 183 -5.77 0.70 1.68
CA GLN A 183 -7.10 0.37 2.17
C GLN A 183 -7.03 -0.36 3.53
N PRO A 184 -7.47 0.25 4.64
CA PRO A 184 -7.37 -0.32 5.98
C PRO A 184 -8.50 -1.32 6.30
N TRP A 185 -9.02 -2.00 5.29
CA TRP A 185 -10.09 -3.00 5.40
C TRP A 185 -9.73 -4.26 4.63
N VAL A 186 -10.38 -5.36 5.00
CA VAL A 186 -10.37 -6.59 4.23
C VAL A 186 -11.31 -6.42 3.04
N SER A 187 -10.80 -6.68 1.83
CA SER A 187 -11.59 -6.70 0.60
C SER A 187 -11.55 -8.09 -0.03
N MET A 188 -12.71 -8.61 -0.45
CA MET A 188 -12.82 -9.90 -1.15
C MET A 188 -12.86 -9.74 -2.68
N GLY A 189 -13.04 -8.51 -3.17
CA GLY A 189 -13.17 -8.17 -4.57
C GLY A 189 -13.23 -6.66 -4.77
N ASP A 190 -13.16 -6.22 -6.02
CA ASP A 190 -13.03 -4.83 -6.43
C ASP A 190 -14.38 -4.20 -6.83
N ILE A 191 -15.53 -4.66 -6.27
CA ILE A 191 -16.84 -4.05 -6.57
C ILE A 191 -16.89 -2.60 -6.07
N ILE A 192 -16.55 -2.35 -4.81
CA ILE A 192 -16.68 -1.01 -4.21
C ILE A 192 -15.44 -0.17 -4.48
N TRP A 193 -14.27 -0.75 -4.22
CA TRP A 193 -12.99 -0.05 -4.24
C TRP A 193 -12.01 -0.73 -5.18
N ASP A 194 -11.54 0.00 -6.17
CA ASP A 194 -10.40 -0.36 -7.01
C ASP A 194 -9.16 -0.51 -6.12
N GLY A 195 -8.38 -1.57 -6.36
CA GLY A 195 -7.18 -1.88 -5.56
C GLY A 195 -6.07 -0.84 -5.64
N ASP A 196 -6.08 0.05 -6.64
CA ASP A 196 -5.12 1.17 -6.73
C ASP A 196 -5.53 2.37 -5.86
N ILE A 197 -6.77 2.43 -5.34
CA ILE A 197 -7.21 3.53 -4.47
C ILE A 197 -6.57 3.45 -3.09
N ASN A 198 -5.95 4.56 -2.71
CA ASN A 198 -5.36 4.78 -1.39
C ASN A 198 -6.11 5.93 -0.68
N PRO A 199 -6.98 5.63 0.31
CA PRO A 199 -7.76 6.63 1.03
C PRO A 199 -6.91 7.66 1.76
N GLU A 200 -7.45 8.87 1.90
CA GLU A 200 -6.83 10.01 2.57
C GLU A 200 -7.62 10.38 3.81
N GLY A 201 -7.03 10.24 4.99
CA GLY A 201 -7.71 10.55 6.25
C GLY A 201 -7.13 9.79 7.43
N VAL A 202 -8.01 9.31 8.32
CA VAL A 202 -7.64 8.54 9.50
C VAL A 202 -8.38 7.20 9.55
N ALA A 203 -7.73 6.17 10.08
CA ALA A 203 -8.32 4.86 10.27
C ALA A 203 -7.82 4.20 11.54
N ALA A 204 -8.64 3.32 12.10
CA ALA A 204 -8.26 2.39 13.16
C ALA A 204 -8.50 0.96 12.67
N THR A 205 -7.57 0.05 12.92
CA THR A 205 -7.76 -1.38 12.67
C THR A 205 -7.39 -2.17 13.91
N TYR A 206 -8.08 -3.29 14.13
CA TYR A 206 -7.86 -4.15 15.28
C TYR A 206 -8.03 -5.62 14.89
N LYS A 207 -7.19 -6.49 15.47
CA LYS A 207 -7.29 -7.94 15.33
C LYS A 207 -7.19 -8.63 16.68
N ALA A 208 -8.02 -9.64 16.90
CA ALA A 208 -7.99 -10.44 18.11
C ALA A 208 -8.25 -11.91 17.81
N ASP A 209 -7.42 -12.77 18.41
CA ASP A 209 -7.61 -14.22 18.39
C ASP A 209 -8.55 -14.65 19.53
N LEU A 210 -9.74 -15.13 19.18
CA LEU A 210 -10.77 -15.57 20.12
C LEU A 210 -10.88 -17.10 20.17
N GLY A 211 -9.75 -17.78 20.39
CA GLY A 211 -9.73 -19.22 20.72
C GLY A 211 -10.43 -20.13 19.71
N GLY A 212 -10.32 -19.82 18.41
CA GLY A 212 -10.99 -20.56 17.33
C GLY A 212 -11.31 -19.71 16.10
N ALA A 213 -11.27 -18.38 16.25
CA ALA A 213 -11.40 -17.42 15.16
C ALA A 213 -10.46 -16.22 15.35
N GLU A 214 -9.89 -15.72 14.26
CA GLU A 214 -9.27 -14.38 14.22
C GLU A 214 -10.37 -13.38 13.85
N VAL A 215 -10.77 -12.53 14.78
CA VAL A 215 -11.71 -11.43 14.52
C VAL A 215 -10.91 -10.22 14.07
N PHE A 216 -11.40 -9.52 13.06
CA PHE A 216 -10.83 -8.26 12.59
C PHE A 216 -11.91 -7.19 12.50
N ALA A 217 -11.53 -5.96 12.82
CA ALA A 217 -12.38 -4.80 12.70
C ALA A 217 -11.58 -3.61 12.16
N SER A 218 -12.26 -2.73 11.44
CA SER A 218 -11.70 -1.46 11.02
C SER A 218 -12.75 -0.36 11.02
N ALA A 219 -12.31 0.88 11.26
CA ALA A 219 -13.13 2.06 11.10
C ALA A 219 -12.29 3.20 10.56
N GLY A 220 -12.90 4.18 9.89
CA GLY A 220 -12.16 5.32 9.40
C GLY A 220 -13.03 6.47 8.92
N GLN A 221 -12.37 7.61 8.71
CA GLN A 221 -12.92 8.83 8.16
C GLN A 221 -11.96 9.34 7.10
N TYR A 222 -12.46 9.53 5.89
CA TYR A 222 -11.68 9.92 4.72
C TYR A 222 -12.25 11.16 4.07
N THR A 223 -11.38 12.10 3.72
CA THR A 223 -11.76 13.34 3.03
C THR A 223 -11.75 13.11 1.53
N LEU A 224 -12.85 13.45 0.85
CA LEU A 224 -12.95 13.35 -0.61
C LEU A 224 -12.66 14.67 -1.29
N LYS A 225 -13.28 15.75 -0.81
CA LYS A 225 -13.22 17.08 -1.42
C LYS A 225 -13.59 18.17 -0.42
N ASP A 226 -12.85 19.27 -0.42
CA ASP A 226 -13.17 20.45 0.36
C ASP A 226 -14.26 21.32 -0.27
N ASN A 227 -14.99 22.05 0.58
CA ASN A 227 -15.89 23.14 0.16
C ASN A 227 -16.85 22.74 -0.98
N VAL A 228 -17.57 21.62 -0.81
CA VAL A 228 -18.47 21.11 -1.86
C VAL A 228 -19.74 21.94 -2.01
N ASP A 229 -20.14 22.66 -0.97
CA ASP A 229 -21.31 23.55 -0.96
C ASP A 229 -21.00 25.03 -1.28
N GLY A 230 -19.71 25.40 -1.33
CA GLY A 230 -19.27 26.77 -1.61
C GLY A 230 -19.27 27.70 -0.40
N ASP A 231 -19.66 27.24 0.79
CA ASP A 231 -19.83 28.04 2.00
C ASP A 231 -18.60 28.07 2.92
N GLY A 232 -17.53 27.34 2.58
CA GLY A 232 -16.25 27.44 3.27
C GLY A 232 -15.39 26.19 3.19
N VAL A 233 -14.15 26.29 3.67
CA VAL A 233 -13.14 25.20 3.66
C VAL A 233 -13.01 24.48 5.01
N GLN A 234 -14.03 24.58 5.86
CA GLN A 234 -14.11 23.85 7.13
C GLN A 234 -14.68 22.44 6.89
N TYR A 235 -14.25 21.44 7.65
CA TYR A 235 -14.68 20.03 7.52
C TYR A 235 -16.19 19.78 7.37
N LYS A 236 -17.03 20.63 7.97
CA LYS A 236 -18.50 20.50 7.85
C LYS A 236 -19.04 20.75 6.43
N HIS A 237 -18.23 21.37 5.56
CA HIS A 237 -18.52 21.67 4.16
C HIS A 237 -17.80 20.72 3.20
N ASP A 238 -17.06 19.74 3.72
CA ASP A 238 -16.27 18.81 2.94
C ASP A 238 -17.08 17.54 2.68
N ALA A 239 -16.94 16.97 1.48
CA ALA A 239 -17.44 15.63 1.21
C ALA A 239 -16.53 14.59 1.85
N GLN A 240 -17.12 13.66 2.60
CA GLN A 240 -16.39 12.70 3.41
C GLN A 240 -16.97 11.29 3.32
N VAL A 241 -16.14 10.29 3.61
CA VAL A 241 -16.55 8.89 3.75
C VAL A 241 -16.22 8.39 5.14
N TYR A 242 -17.20 7.82 5.81
CA TYR A 242 -17.04 7.08 7.04
C TYR A 242 -17.14 5.59 6.74
N HIS A 243 -16.24 4.80 7.33
CA HIS A 243 -16.16 3.38 7.13
C HIS A 243 -16.23 2.66 8.47
N GLY A 244 -16.98 1.56 8.54
CA GLY A 244 -16.87 0.54 9.57
C GLY A 244 -16.89 -0.87 8.96
N GLN A 245 -16.07 -1.78 9.46
CA GLN A 245 -16.04 -3.18 9.05
C GLN A 245 -15.81 -4.09 10.26
N LEU A 246 -16.48 -5.23 10.24
CA LEU A 246 -16.27 -6.32 11.19
C LEU A 246 -16.32 -7.65 10.44
N GLY A 247 -15.38 -8.54 10.75
CA GLY A 247 -15.38 -9.89 10.21
C GLY A 247 -14.56 -10.85 11.03
N ALA A 248 -14.58 -12.11 10.61
CA ALA A 248 -13.88 -13.19 11.29
C ALA A 248 -13.33 -14.21 10.29
N LYS A 249 -12.18 -14.77 10.65
CA LYS A 249 -11.57 -15.91 9.97
C LYS A 249 -11.65 -17.14 10.86
N PHE A 250 -12.12 -18.24 10.30
CA PHE A 250 -12.29 -19.52 10.95
C PHE A 250 -11.48 -20.58 10.22
N ALA A 251 -10.97 -21.55 10.97
CA ALA A 251 -10.41 -22.79 10.43
C ALA A 251 -11.17 -23.98 11.03
N PRO A 252 -12.44 -24.21 10.62
CA PRO A 252 -13.28 -25.25 11.21
C PRO A 252 -12.75 -26.67 10.99
N ALA A 253 -11.86 -26.87 10.01
CA ALA A 253 -11.10 -28.09 9.79
C ALA A 253 -9.75 -27.74 9.16
N ASP A 254 -8.75 -28.63 9.25
CA ASP A 254 -7.41 -28.41 8.69
C ASP A 254 -7.43 -28.10 7.18
N VAL A 255 -8.43 -28.62 6.48
CA VAL A 255 -8.62 -28.50 5.02
C VAL A 255 -9.54 -27.36 4.60
N LEU A 256 -10.10 -26.61 5.57
CA LEU A 256 -11.13 -25.62 5.33
C LEU A 256 -10.85 -24.33 6.10
N LYS A 257 -10.69 -23.22 5.39
CA LYS A 257 -10.65 -21.88 6.00
C LYS A 257 -11.81 -21.05 5.49
N LEU A 258 -12.44 -20.28 6.37
CA LEU A 258 -13.58 -19.44 6.06
C LEU A 258 -13.29 -18.03 6.54
N THR A 259 -13.49 -17.03 5.69
CA THR A 259 -13.53 -15.62 6.05
C THR A 259 -14.93 -15.10 5.77
N VAL A 260 -15.54 -14.40 6.72
CA VAL A 260 -16.83 -13.72 6.54
C VAL A 260 -16.74 -12.34 7.17
N GLY A 261 -17.44 -11.37 6.61
CA GLY A 261 -17.54 -10.06 7.22
C GLY A 261 -18.60 -9.17 6.57
N ALA A 262 -18.76 -8.00 7.15
CA ALA A 262 -19.62 -6.96 6.65
C ALA A 262 -18.96 -5.59 6.82
N SER A 263 -19.27 -4.69 5.90
CA SER A 263 -18.78 -3.31 5.90
C SER A 263 -19.94 -2.33 5.72
N ILE A 264 -19.78 -1.12 6.25
CA ILE A 264 -20.64 0.03 5.96
C ILE A 264 -19.75 1.19 5.50
N TYR A 265 -20.20 1.90 4.46
CA TYR A 265 -19.57 3.12 3.96
C TYR A 265 -20.63 4.21 3.86
N GLY A 266 -20.62 5.13 4.82
CA GLY A 266 -21.52 6.29 4.86
C GLY A 266 -20.85 7.51 4.23
N TYR A 267 -21.59 8.25 3.43
CA TYR A 267 -21.09 9.45 2.77
C TYR A 267 -21.77 10.68 3.38
N ASP A 268 -20.99 11.74 3.57
CA ASP A 268 -21.47 13.00 4.13
C ASP A 268 -21.20 14.14 3.14
N ASN A 269 -22.12 15.10 3.06
CA ASN A 269 -22.17 16.17 2.06
C ASN A 269 -22.07 15.71 0.59
N ASP A 270 -22.43 14.45 0.31
CA ASP A 270 -22.36 13.83 -1.01
C ASP A 270 -23.35 14.42 -2.02
N LYS A 271 -24.51 14.90 -1.52
CA LYS A 271 -25.50 15.71 -2.25
C LYS A 271 -24.93 16.91 -3.00
N GLU A 272 -23.89 17.52 -2.45
CA GLU A 272 -23.24 18.69 -3.06
C GLU A 272 -22.03 18.27 -3.91
N ALA A 273 -21.54 17.04 -3.74
CA ALA A 273 -20.46 16.45 -4.50
C ALA A 273 -20.95 15.89 -5.85
N THR A 274 -21.37 16.77 -6.76
CA THR A 274 -21.90 16.41 -8.10
C THR A 274 -20.98 15.49 -8.92
N ILE A 275 -19.68 15.48 -8.67
CA ILE A 275 -18.73 14.56 -9.34
C ILE A 275 -19.06 13.07 -9.08
N LEU A 276 -19.77 12.75 -7.99
CA LEU A 276 -20.20 11.39 -7.68
C LEU A 276 -21.27 10.86 -8.67
N GLN A 277 -22.00 11.74 -9.36
CA GLN A 277 -22.88 11.40 -10.50
C GLN A 277 -22.07 11.27 -11.80
N SER A 278 -21.08 10.38 -11.81
CA SER A 278 -20.24 10.11 -12.98
C SER A 278 -20.29 8.64 -13.38
N PHE A 279 -19.78 8.33 -14.58
CA PHE A 279 -19.52 6.98 -15.07
C PHE A 279 -20.63 5.96 -14.75
N GLY A 280 -21.87 6.31 -15.08
CA GLY A 280 -23.05 5.47 -14.88
C GLY A 280 -23.95 5.94 -13.75
N ASN A 281 -23.41 6.36 -12.60
CA ASN A 281 -24.22 6.82 -11.47
C ASN A 281 -25.16 7.97 -11.87
N THR A 282 -26.44 7.86 -11.48
CA THR A 282 -27.46 8.92 -11.64
C THR A 282 -27.82 9.58 -10.30
N THR A 283 -27.29 9.07 -9.19
CA THR A 283 -27.36 9.68 -7.86
C THR A 283 -25.96 10.10 -7.39
N ASN A 284 -25.91 11.07 -6.48
CA ASN A 284 -24.73 11.39 -5.68
C ASN A 284 -24.93 11.05 -4.19
N GLU A 285 -26.07 10.45 -3.83
CA GLU A 285 -26.37 10.02 -2.47
C GLU A 285 -26.01 8.54 -2.29
N PHE A 286 -25.11 8.26 -1.34
CA PHE A 286 -24.61 6.92 -1.10
C PHE A 286 -24.55 6.57 0.39
N ASN A 287 -25.07 5.39 0.73
CA ASN A 287 -24.73 4.69 1.96
C ASN A 287 -24.65 3.19 1.64
N LEU A 288 -23.44 2.64 1.62
CA LEU A 288 -23.20 1.29 1.14
C LEU A 288 -23.13 0.32 2.30
N VAL A 289 -23.90 -0.77 2.21
CA VAL A 289 -23.82 -1.91 3.12
C VAL A 289 -23.31 -3.11 2.34
N GLU A 290 -22.21 -3.71 2.80
CA GLU A 290 -21.54 -4.84 2.18
C GLU A 290 -21.62 -6.08 3.07
N GLY A 291 -21.89 -7.23 2.47
CA GLY A 291 -21.57 -8.54 3.03
C GLY A 291 -20.56 -9.26 2.13
N PHE A 292 -19.54 -9.87 2.70
CA PHE A 292 -18.49 -10.56 1.94
C PHE A 292 -18.06 -11.87 2.59
N GLY A 293 -17.47 -12.75 1.79
CA GLY A 293 -16.85 -13.95 2.32
C GLY A 293 -15.97 -14.69 1.32
N GLN A 294 -15.15 -15.59 1.87
CA GLN A 294 -14.30 -16.51 1.13
C GLN A 294 -14.20 -17.84 1.86
N ILE A 295 -14.25 -18.93 1.12
CA ILE A 295 -13.99 -20.28 1.61
C ILE A 295 -12.81 -20.88 0.83
N ASP A 296 -11.81 -21.37 1.56
CA ASP A 296 -10.60 -21.96 1.02
C ASP A 296 -10.58 -23.47 1.28
N PHE A 297 -10.52 -24.26 0.22
CA PHE A 297 -10.38 -25.70 0.23
C PHE A 297 -8.93 -26.08 -0.05
N THR A 298 -8.19 -26.47 0.99
CA THR A 298 -6.76 -26.82 0.89
C THR A 298 -6.51 -28.33 0.79
N GLY A 299 -7.52 -29.17 1.05
CA GLY A 299 -7.42 -30.63 0.98
C GLY A 299 -7.66 -31.26 -0.40
N LEU A 300 -7.93 -30.44 -1.42
CA LEU A 300 -8.15 -30.90 -2.79
C LEU A 300 -6.81 -31.11 -3.52
N ALA A 301 -6.80 -31.95 -4.56
CA ALA A 301 -5.63 -32.10 -5.44
C ALA A 301 -5.20 -30.76 -6.09
N ILE A 302 -6.16 -29.85 -6.25
CA ILE A 302 -5.97 -28.48 -6.70
C ILE A 302 -6.57 -27.57 -5.62
N PRO A 303 -5.77 -26.75 -4.92
CA PRO A 303 -6.29 -25.80 -3.94
C PRO A 303 -7.32 -24.88 -4.60
N LEU A 304 -8.49 -24.69 -4.01
CA LEU A 304 -9.56 -23.87 -4.58
C LEU A 304 -10.10 -22.91 -3.53
N SER A 305 -10.28 -21.66 -3.90
CA SER A 305 -11.00 -20.68 -3.08
C SER A 305 -12.23 -20.20 -3.82
N ALA A 306 -13.39 -20.16 -3.15
CA ALA A 306 -14.58 -19.49 -3.63
C ALA A 306 -14.82 -18.24 -2.79
N TYR A 307 -15.16 -17.13 -3.43
CA TYR A 307 -15.33 -15.84 -2.75
C TYR A 307 -16.49 -15.05 -3.35
N GLY A 308 -17.01 -14.09 -2.58
CA GLY A 308 -18.09 -13.24 -3.04
C GLY A 308 -18.30 -12.00 -2.21
N GLN A 309 -18.98 -11.03 -2.82
CA GLN A 309 -19.39 -9.77 -2.22
C GLN A 309 -20.82 -9.47 -2.67
N TYR A 310 -21.61 -8.89 -1.78
CA TYR A 310 -22.90 -8.29 -2.07
C TYR A 310 -22.93 -6.91 -1.42
N VAL A 311 -23.35 -5.90 -2.17
CA VAL A 311 -23.39 -4.51 -1.78
C VAL A 311 -24.77 -3.96 -2.08
N LYS A 312 -25.29 -3.15 -1.16
CA LYS A 312 -26.51 -2.38 -1.37
C LYS A 312 -26.28 -0.92 -0.99
N ASN A 313 -26.63 0.00 -1.88
CA ASN A 313 -26.77 1.41 -1.57
C ASN A 313 -28.14 1.68 -0.95
N THR A 314 -28.21 2.07 0.31
CA THR A 314 -29.49 2.29 1.00
C THR A 314 -30.10 3.65 0.76
N GLU A 315 -29.37 4.60 0.15
CA GLU A 315 -29.89 5.93 -0.22
C GLU A 315 -30.52 5.94 -1.62
N SER A 316 -30.18 4.98 -2.50
CA SER A 316 -30.79 4.94 -3.84
C SER A 316 -32.25 4.50 -3.77
N THR A 317 -33.11 5.17 -4.53
CA THR A 317 -34.57 4.95 -4.52
C THR A 317 -35.14 4.46 -5.85
N ASP A 318 -34.29 4.26 -6.86
CA ASP A 318 -34.67 3.89 -8.23
C ASP A 318 -34.66 2.38 -8.51
N GLY A 319 -34.27 1.56 -7.53
CA GLY A 319 -34.19 0.11 -7.66
C GLY A 319 -32.93 -0.41 -8.38
N GLU A 320 -32.01 0.48 -8.75
CA GLU A 320 -30.70 0.14 -9.32
C GLU A 320 -29.60 0.25 -8.25
N ASP A 321 -29.82 -0.38 -7.10
CA ASP A 321 -29.15 -0.11 -5.84
C ASP A 321 -28.24 -1.25 -5.34
N GLN A 322 -28.03 -2.31 -6.14
CA GLN A 322 -27.35 -3.54 -5.71
C GLN A 322 -26.18 -3.91 -6.61
N ALA A 323 -25.12 -4.44 -6.01
CA ALA A 323 -24.01 -5.01 -6.73
C ALA A 323 -23.57 -6.32 -6.08
N TRP A 324 -23.16 -7.28 -6.89
CA TRP A 324 -22.62 -8.54 -6.37
C TRP A 324 -21.57 -9.14 -7.28
N LEU A 325 -20.71 -9.95 -6.68
CA LEU A 325 -19.67 -10.71 -7.35
C LEU A 325 -19.59 -12.09 -6.71
N ALA A 326 -19.38 -13.10 -7.55
CA ALA A 326 -19.00 -14.43 -7.13
C ALA A 326 -17.80 -14.89 -7.97
N GLY A 327 -16.78 -15.44 -7.31
CA GLY A 327 -15.55 -15.83 -7.95
C GLY A 327 -14.92 -17.10 -7.41
N LEU A 328 -14.04 -17.67 -8.23
CA LEU A 328 -13.21 -18.82 -7.93
C LEU A 328 -11.75 -18.46 -8.24
N LYS A 329 -10.83 -18.82 -7.35
CA LYS A 329 -9.40 -18.67 -7.59
C LYS A 329 -8.63 -19.90 -7.15
N THR A 330 -7.50 -20.15 -7.80
CA THR A 330 -6.59 -21.25 -7.46
C THR A 330 -5.15 -20.82 -7.69
N LYS A 331 -4.23 -21.42 -6.93
CA LYS A 331 -2.79 -21.33 -7.16
C LYS A 331 -2.20 -22.74 -7.19
N MET A 332 -1.54 -23.08 -8.29
CA MET A 332 -0.93 -24.38 -8.54
C MET A 332 0.50 -24.20 -9.01
N GLY A 333 1.47 -24.40 -8.11
CA GLY A 333 2.87 -24.13 -8.41
C GLY A 333 3.07 -22.67 -8.84
N ALA A 334 3.64 -22.47 -10.03
CA ALA A 334 3.85 -21.15 -10.61
C ALA A 334 2.59 -20.50 -11.22
N TRP A 335 1.50 -21.26 -11.40
CA TRP A 335 0.27 -20.78 -12.02
C TRP A 335 -0.71 -20.23 -11.00
N SER A 336 -1.36 -19.12 -11.32
CA SER A 336 -2.54 -18.61 -10.63
C SER A 336 -3.67 -18.38 -11.62
N LEU A 337 -4.88 -18.80 -11.25
CA LEU A 337 -6.10 -18.51 -12.01
C LEU A 337 -7.10 -17.81 -11.08
N ASP A 338 -7.79 -16.81 -11.60
CA ASP A 338 -8.89 -16.13 -10.93
C ASP A 338 -9.99 -15.86 -11.96
N TYR A 339 -11.21 -16.22 -11.59
CA TYR A 339 -12.42 -15.94 -12.36
C TYR A 339 -13.45 -15.33 -11.44
N ASN A 340 -14.15 -14.31 -11.90
CA ASN A 340 -15.40 -13.89 -11.29
C ASN A 340 -16.42 -13.44 -12.32
N TYR A 341 -17.68 -13.60 -11.94
CA TYR A 341 -18.80 -12.89 -12.55
C TYR A 341 -19.26 -11.81 -11.58
N ARG A 342 -19.64 -10.67 -12.12
CA ARG A 342 -20.19 -9.56 -11.35
C ARG A 342 -21.36 -8.91 -12.08
N ASP A 343 -22.27 -8.36 -11.30
CA ASP A 343 -23.34 -7.46 -11.75
C ASP A 343 -23.34 -6.25 -10.81
N VAL A 344 -23.14 -5.06 -11.38
CA VAL A 344 -23.04 -3.81 -10.64
C VAL A 344 -24.10 -2.87 -11.18
N GLN A 345 -25.22 -2.77 -10.46
CA GLN A 345 -26.27 -1.82 -10.84
C GLN A 345 -25.80 -0.38 -10.72
N ARG A 346 -26.55 0.49 -11.40
CA ARG A 346 -26.15 1.86 -11.68
C ARG A 346 -25.73 2.66 -10.46
N ASN A 347 -26.47 2.55 -9.37
CA ASN A 347 -26.31 3.36 -8.16
C ASN A 347 -25.92 2.50 -6.94
N ALA A 348 -25.47 1.28 -7.19
CA ALA A 348 -25.07 0.34 -6.15
C ALA A 348 -23.77 0.73 -5.44
N VAL A 349 -22.84 1.36 -6.16
CA VAL A 349 -21.53 1.83 -5.68
C VAL A 349 -21.15 3.13 -6.37
N VAL A 350 -20.20 3.85 -5.80
CA VAL A 350 -19.64 5.06 -6.40
C VAL A 350 -18.67 4.67 -7.53
N SER A 351 -19.01 5.01 -8.77
CA SER A 351 -18.27 4.66 -9.98
C SER A 351 -16.84 5.22 -10.02
N LEU A 352 -16.61 6.36 -9.37
CA LEU A 352 -15.28 6.97 -9.22
C LEU A 352 -14.32 6.12 -8.38
N PHE A 353 -14.84 5.14 -7.65
CA PHE A 353 -14.07 4.30 -6.76
C PHE A 353 -14.02 2.83 -7.16
N THR A 354 -14.89 2.36 -8.07
CA THR A 354 -14.88 0.96 -8.53
C THR A 354 -13.82 0.70 -9.61
N ASP A 355 -13.60 -0.57 -9.96
CA ASP A 355 -12.66 -1.04 -11.00
C ASP A 355 -12.75 -0.22 -12.30
N SER A 356 -11.66 0.47 -12.66
CA SER A 356 -11.64 1.31 -13.87
C SER A 356 -11.57 0.51 -15.18
N ASP A 357 -11.17 -0.76 -15.12
CA ASP A 357 -10.96 -1.60 -16.30
C ASP A 357 -12.26 -2.35 -16.68
N PHE A 358 -13.09 -2.72 -15.70
CA PHE A 358 -14.35 -3.44 -15.96
C PHE A 358 -15.44 -2.51 -16.49
N GLY A 359 -16.06 -2.87 -17.62
CA GLY A 359 -17.11 -2.04 -18.23
C GLY A 359 -16.63 -0.64 -18.62
N ASN A 360 -15.32 -0.47 -18.85
CA ASN A 360 -14.64 0.83 -19.05
C ASN A 360 -14.78 1.79 -17.85
N GLY A 361 -14.93 1.25 -16.65
CA GLY A 361 -15.04 2.01 -15.41
C GLY A 361 -16.43 2.58 -15.13
N PHE A 362 -17.46 2.09 -15.82
CA PHE A 362 -18.86 2.46 -15.61
C PHE A 362 -19.59 1.47 -14.70
N THR A 363 -20.45 1.99 -13.81
CA THR A 363 -21.51 1.21 -13.14
C THR A 363 -22.69 0.99 -14.08
N GLY A 364 -23.65 0.14 -13.69
CA GLY A 364 -24.65 -0.37 -14.64
C GLY A 364 -24.00 -1.37 -15.60
N SER A 365 -23.07 -2.17 -15.10
CA SER A 365 -22.28 -3.10 -15.89
C SER A 365 -22.25 -4.49 -15.28
N ARG A 366 -22.20 -5.51 -16.14
CA ARG A 366 -22.20 -6.92 -15.72
C ARG A 366 -21.44 -7.79 -16.69
N GLY A 367 -20.90 -8.91 -16.18
CA GLY A 367 -20.09 -9.79 -17.01
C GLY A 367 -18.98 -10.48 -16.25
N HIS A 368 -17.94 -10.87 -17.00
CA HIS A 368 -16.95 -11.83 -16.58
C HIS A 368 -15.55 -11.21 -16.55
N LYS A 369 -14.74 -11.60 -15.56
CA LYS A 369 -13.32 -11.26 -15.46
C LYS A 369 -12.52 -12.53 -15.27
N PHE A 370 -11.62 -12.80 -16.21
CA PHE A 370 -10.68 -13.92 -16.16
C PHE A 370 -9.27 -13.39 -15.98
N LYS A 371 -8.49 -14.00 -15.10
CA LYS A 371 -7.08 -13.68 -14.91
C LYS A 371 -6.26 -14.97 -14.84
N VAL A 372 -5.12 -14.96 -15.51
CA VAL A 372 -4.10 -16.01 -15.41
C VAL A 372 -2.77 -15.36 -15.09
N GLY A 373 -2.01 -15.96 -14.19
CA GLY A 373 -0.66 -15.54 -13.83
C GLY A 373 0.30 -16.72 -13.90
N TYR A 374 1.54 -16.43 -14.25
CA TYR A 374 2.66 -17.36 -14.26
C TYR A 374 3.90 -16.70 -13.65
N GLU A 375 4.38 -17.27 -12.55
CA GLU A 375 5.65 -16.89 -11.91
C GLU A 375 6.82 -17.45 -12.75
N ILE A 376 7.48 -16.57 -13.51
CA ILE A 376 8.63 -16.95 -14.35
C ILE A 376 9.83 -17.25 -13.47
N ASP A 377 10.09 -16.40 -12.48
CA ASP A 377 11.11 -16.55 -11.45
C ASP A 377 10.70 -15.75 -10.20
N LYS A 378 11.50 -15.81 -9.14
CA LYS A 378 11.31 -15.01 -7.94
C LYS A 378 11.20 -13.53 -8.31
N ASN A 379 10.09 -12.92 -7.92
CA ASN A 379 9.76 -11.52 -8.16
C ASN A 379 9.60 -11.13 -9.64
N PHE A 380 9.43 -12.09 -10.55
CA PHE A 380 9.21 -11.82 -11.96
C PHE A 380 8.09 -12.69 -12.52
N SER A 381 7.03 -12.07 -13.04
CA SER A 381 5.82 -12.77 -13.47
C SER A 381 5.22 -12.22 -14.75
N LEU A 382 4.58 -13.11 -15.50
CA LEU A 382 3.70 -12.79 -16.61
C LEU A 382 2.26 -12.98 -16.17
N GLY A 383 1.37 -12.07 -16.55
CA GLY A 383 -0.07 -12.19 -16.31
C GLY A 383 -0.86 -11.79 -17.54
N ALA A 384 -2.08 -12.33 -17.65
CA ALA A 384 -3.07 -11.85 -18.59
C ALA A 384 -4.42 -11.73 -17.89
N ALA A 385 -5.19 -10.70 -18.24
CA ALA A 385 -6.56 -10.52 -17.82
C ALA A 385 -7.45 -10.29 -19.03
N TYR A 386 -8.62 -10.91 -19.04
CA TYR A 386 -9.65 -10.67 -20.05
C TYR A 386 -10.98 -10.39 -19.36
N LEU A 387 -11.52 -9.20 -19.63
CA LEU A 387 -12.76 -8.69 -19.05
C LEU A 387 -13.76 -8.58 -20.19
N MET A 388 -14.94 -9.18 -20.02
CA MET A 388 -16.06 -9.09 -20.94
C MET A 388 -17.23 -8.51 -20.17
N ALA A 389 -17.60 -7.27 -20.46
CA ALA A 389 -18.62 -6.54 -19.74
C ALA A 389 -19.67 -6.00 -20.69
N LYS A 390 -20.93 -6.07 -20.26
CA LYS A 390 -22.03 -5.31 -20.87
C LYS A 390 -22.28 -4.10 -20.01
N THR A 391 -22.26 -2.92 -20.61
CA THR A 391 -22.49 -1.65 -19.92
C THR A 391 -23.75 -0.99 -20.45
N ASP A 392 -24.68 -0.71 -19.55
CA ASP A 392 -25.91 0.01 -19.84
C ASP A 392 -25.61 1.53 -19.80
N LEU A 393 -25.08 2.10 -20.89
CA LEU A 393 -24.72 3.53 -20.93
C LEU A 393 -25.96 4.41 -20.73
N SER A 394 -25.86 5.39 -19.83
CA SER A 394 -27.00 6.20 -19.40
C SER A 394 -26.88 7.69 -19.69
N GLN A 395 -26.16 8.07 -20.75
CA GLN A 395 -26.15 9.47 -21.20
C GLN A 395 -26.93 9.71 -22.50
N LEU A 396 -27.46 8.65 -23.13
CA LEU A 396 -28.38 8.72 -24.27
C LEU A 396 -29.46 7.62 -24.15
N PRO A 397 -30.67 7.83 -24.68
CA PRO A 397 -31.69 6.78 -24.67
C PRO A 397 -31.23 5.61 -25.57
N ASN A 398 -30.96 4.45 -24.96
CA ASN A 398 -30.79 3.14 -25.59
C ASN A 398 -29.48 2.87 -26.38
N SER A 399 -28.30 3.03 -25.78
CA SER A 399 -27.10 2.34 -26.29
C SER A 399 -26.44 1.50 -25.21
N ASN A 400 -26.77 0.21 -25.16
CA ASN A 400 -25.94 -0.76 -24.47
C ASN A 400 -24.63 -0.87 -25.26
N ALA A 401 -23.51 -1.01 -24.56
CA ALA A 401 -22.22 -1.28 -25.16
C ALA A 401 -21.67 -2.60 -24.62
N ASP A 402 -21.10 -3.40 -25.51
CA ASP A 402 -20.27 -4.53 -25.13
C ASP A 402 -18.81 -4.02 -25.05
N VAL A 403 -18.16 -4.22 -23.91
CA VAL A 403 -16.80 -3.77 -23.62
C VAL A 403 -15.93 -4.97 -23.30
N ASP A 404 -14.98 -5.23 -24.19
CA ASP A 404 -13.98 -6.27 -24.02
C ASP A 404 -12.62 -5.64 -23.77
N THR A 405 -11.96 -6.04 -22.68
CA THR A 405 -10.62 -5.56 -22.31
C THR A 405 -9.66 -6.72 -22.15
N LEU A 406 -8.61 -6.76 -22.96
CA LEU A 406 -7.47 -7.65 -22.81
C LEU A 406 -6.28 -6.88 -22.23
N GLN A 407 -5.67 -7.43 -21.19
CA GLN A 407 -4.44 -6.92 -20.60
C GLN A 407 -3.39 -8.03 -20.55
N VAL A 408 -2.16 -7.70 -20.93
CA VAL A 408 -0.99 -8.59 -20.79
C VAL A 408 0.08 -7.84 -20.03
N ASP A 409 0.45 -8.38 -18.87
CA ASP A 409 1.31 -7.75 -17.89
C ASP A 409 2.61 -8.52 -17.71
N LEU A 410 3.74 -7.83 -17.78
CA LEU A 410 5.03 -8.33 -17.33
C LEU A 410 5.46 -7.51 -16.11
N GLU A 411 5.59 -8.15 -14.95
CA GLU A 411 5.81 -7.46 -13.67
C GLU A 411 7.11 -7.95 -13.00
N ALA A 412 7.93 -7.01 -12.56
CA ALA A 412 9.12 -7.24 -11.75
C ALA A 412 9.00 -6.50 -10.40
N LYS A 413 9.33 -7.17 -9.29
CA LYS A 413 9.27 -6.63 -7.91
C LYS A 413 10.65 -6.62 -7.28
N PHE A 414 10.92 -5.65 -6.40
CA PHE A 414 12.19 -5.56 -5.67
C PHE A 414 12.01 -5.08 -4.24
#